data_AF-A0A7W7ZIR0-F1
#
_entry.id   AF-A0A7W7ZIR0-F1
#
_cell.length_a   1.000
_cell.length_b   1.000
_cell.length_c   1.000
_cell.angle_alpha   90.00
_cell.angle_beta   90.00
_cell.angle_gamma   90.00
#
_symmetry.space_group_name_H-M   'P 1'
#
loop_
_entity.id
_entity.type
_entity.pdbx_description
1 polymer ?
#
loop_
_entity_poly.entity_id
_entity_poly.type
_entity_poly.pdbx_seq_one_letter_code
_entity_poly.pdbx_strand_id
1 'polypeptide(L)'
;MLKITPVLIGLIAVSSQIVTVGAQTVAATPSPAIPMPPDKIDTYQFYSRLIPVGESANEGWPHGQFLVEDTTVQMVPSDKPCIPDHPNGKRDYTNMLNPHDAVTPPDGDREDYNEILADFDKHCHDRAQLDPSAWALSAPFRAPIHLLNKDQQGEFQRSRFGSNPNDPENKVLTEKYKGAPGLYTFSEVYFNARHTVALVYAGVWCGGLCGQWRWNTFRLIEGQWKPIRWNSTVTMS
;
A
#
# COMPACT_ATOMS: atom_id res chain seq x y z
N MET A 1 -40.45 -38.94 68.85
CA MET A 1 -41.56 -38.54 67.96
C MET A 1 -40.97 -38.00 66.68
N LEU A 2 -40.84 -38.85 65.65
CA LEU A 2 -40.25 -38.51 64.36
C LEU A 2 -41.36 -38.05 63.41
N LYS A 3 -41.32 -36.80 62.95
CA LYS A 3 -42.22 -36.25 61.93
C LYS A 3 -41.61 -36.47 60.55
N ILE A 4 -42.40 -37.08 59.66
CA ILE A 4 -42.11 -37.23 58.23
C ILE A 4 -42.62 -35.96 57.52
N THR A 5 -41.81 -35.38 56.64
CA THR A 5 -42.20 -34.30 55.71
C THR A 5 -41.80 -34.70 54.29
N PRO A 6 -42.61 -34.42 53.25
CA PRO A 6 -42.53 -35.10 51.97
C PRO A 6 -41.58 -34.44 50.95
N VAL A 7 -41.21 -35.27 49.99
CA VAL A 7 -40.31 -35.04 48.84
C VAL A 7 -40.92 -34.04 47.86
N LEU A 8 -40.13 -33.03 47.46
CA LEU A 8 -40.43 -32.14 46.33
C LEU A 8 -39.44 -32.44 45.20
N ILE A 9 -39.94 -32.99 44.09
CA ILE A 9 -39.17 -33.28 42.88
C ILE A 9 -39.01 -31.98 42.10
N GLY A 10 -37.80 -31.40 42.12
CA GLY A 10 -37.43 -30.26 41.29
C GLY A 10 -36.88 -30.72 39.94
N LEU A 11 -37.55 -30.37 38.84
CA LEU A 11 -36.98 -30.43 37.50
C LEU A 11 -35.81 -29.41 37.41
N ILE A 12 -34.59 -29.89 37.18
CA ILE A 12 -33.45 -29.05 36.84
C ILE A 12 -33.45 -28.90 35.31
N ALA A 13 -33.78 -27.70 34.83
CA ALA A 13 -33.54 -27.32 33.44
C ALA A 13 -32.04 -27.05 33.25
N VAL A 14 -31.39 -27.89 32.45
CA VAL A 14 -29.98 -27.70 32.05
C VAL A 14 -29.96 -26.71 30.88
N SER A 15 -29.64 -25.45 31.17
CA SER A 15 -29.38 -24.45 30.13
C SER A 15 -27.98 -24.68 29.55
N SER A 16 -27.91 -25.33 28.40
CA SER A 16 -26.69 -25.44 27.60
C SER A 16 -26.32 -24.07 27.04
N GLN A 17 -25.34 -23.41 27.65
CA GLN A 17 -24.70 -22.24 27.02
C GLN A 17 -23.76 -22.74 25.92
N ILE A 18 -24.18 -22.53 24.68
CA ILE A 18 -23.30 -22.67 23.52
C ILE A 18 -22.31 -21.51 23.58
N VAL A 19 -21.06 -21.81 23.94
CA VAL A 19 -19.95 -20.86 23.80
C VAL A 19 -19.63 -20.79 22.32
N THR A 20 -20.16 -19.77 21.65
CA THR A 20 -19.78 -19.43 20.29
C THR A 20 -18.36 -18.87 20.33
N VAL A 21 -17.36 -19.72 20.08
CA VAL A 21 -15.98 -19.27 19.83
C VAL A 21 -16.02 -18.53 18.49
N GLY A 22 -16.04 -17.20 18.55
CA GLY A 22 -15.88 -16.37 17.37
C GLY A 22 -14.53 -16.66 16.74
N ALA A 23 -14.54 -17.18 15.52
CA ALA A 23 -13.35 -17.24 14.69
C ALA A 23 -12.91 -15.79 14.41
N GLN A 24 -11.93 -15.32 15.16
CA GLN A 24 -11.18 -14.13 14.78
C GLN A 24 -10.40 -14.51 13.51
N THR A 25 -10.79 -13.92 12.39
CA THR A 25 -9.99 -13.95 11.16
C THR A 25 -8.66 -13.31 11.47
N VAL A 26 -7.63 -14.13 11.67
CA VAL A 26 -6.25 -13.69 11.76
C VAL A 26 -5.94 -13.06 10.41
N ALA A 27 -5.68 -11.74 10.38
CA ALA A 27 -5.25 -11.07 9.17
C ALA A 27 -4.02 -11.80 8.61
N ALA A 28 -4.05 -12.16 7.32
CA ALA A 28 -2.93 -12.81 6.66
C ALA A 28 -1.66 -11.96 6.87
N THR A 29 -0.60 -12.57 7.39
CA THR A 29 0.67 -11.88 7.58
C THR A 29 1.26 -11.60 6.20
N PRO A 30 1.69 -10.37 5.89
CA PRO A 30 2.27 -10.06 4.60
C PRO A 30 3.54 -10.90 4.35
N SER A 31 3.74 -11.30 3.09
CA SER A 31 4.92 -12.06 2.68
C SER A 31 6.21 -11.37 3.12
N PRO A 32 7.24 -12.08 3.60
CA PRO A 32 8.53 -11.48 3.96
C PRO A 32 9.13 -10.68 2.81
N ALA A 33 9.85 -9.59 3.12
CA ALA A 33 10.48 -8.79 2.10
C ALA A 33 11.73 -9.50 1.53
N ILE A 34 11.88 -9.46 0.21
CA ILE A 34 13.04 -9.94 -0.55
C ILE A 34 13.93 -8.76 -0.95
N PRO A 35 15.23 -8.95 -1.19
CA PRO A 35 16.05 -7.92 -1.84
C PRO A 35 15.46 -7.51 -3.18
N MET A 36 15.61 -6.23 -3.57
CA MET A 36 15.18 -5.75 -4.90
C MET A 36 15.77 -6.65 -6.01
N PRO A 37 14.94 -7.24 -6.89
CA PRO A 37 15.42 -8.12 -7.94
C PRO A 37 16.42 -7.41 -8.88
N PRO A 38 17.52 -8.08 -9.27
CA PRO A 38 18.58 -7.45 -10.06
C PRO A 38 18.17 -7.11 -11.49
N ASP A 39 17.11 -7.73 -12.03
CA ASP A 39 16.52 -7.43 -13.33
C ASP A 39 15.62 -6.18 -13.31
N LYS A 40 15.31 -5.64 -12.13
CA LYS A 40 14.48 -4.45 -11.93
C LYS A 40 15.32 -3.17 -11.78
N ILE A 41 16.46 -3.06 -12.47
CA ILE A 41 17.45 -1.97 -12.32
C ILE A 41 16.89 -0.55 -12.47
N ASP A 42 15.86 -0.36 -13.30
CA ASP A 42 15.27 0.95 -13.57
C ASP A 42 14.29 1.41 -12.46
N THR A 43 13.96 0.53 -11.51
CA THR A 43 12.94 0.75 -10.48
C THR A 43 13.12 2.07 -9.72
N TYR A 44 14.34 2.36 -9.26
CA TYR A 44 14.62 3.60 -8.53
C TYR A 44 14.55 4.85 -9.41
N GLN A 45 14.69 4.73 -10.74
CA GLN A 45 14.44 5.87 -11.62
C GLN A 45 12.97 6.26 -11.61
N PHE A 46 12.04 5.29 -11.59
CA PHE A 46 10.61 5.57 -11.48
C PHE A 46 10.26 6.14 -10.13
N TYR A 47 10.72 5.51 -9.05
CA TYR A 47 10.44 6.00 -7.71
C TYR A 47 10.96 7.42 -7.50
N SER A 48 12.20 7.70 -7.92
CA SER A 48 12.81 9.03 -7.80
C SER A 48 12.07 10.11 -8.61
N ARG A 49 11.47 9.75 -9.75
CA ARG A 49 10.65 10.68 -10.56
C ARG A 49 9.26 10.91 -9.99
N LEU A 50 8.76 9.95 -9.22
CA LEU A 50 7.45 10.02 -8.60
C LEU A 50 7.48 10.67 -7.23
N ILE A 51 8.64 11.03 -6.67
CA ILE A 51 8.73 11.84 -5.46
C ILE A 51 9.05 13.29 -5.83
N PRO A 52 8.24 14.27 -5.39
CA PRO A 52 6.91 14.13 -4.77
C PRO A 52 5.82 13.67 -5.77
N VAL A 53 4.73 13.06 -5.27
CA VAL A 53 3.60 12.54 -6.07
C VAL A 53 2.32 13.31 -5.74
N GLY A 54 1.47 13.53 -6.73
CA GLY A 54 0.14 14.09 -6.51
C GLY A 54 0.20 15.52 -5.95
N GLU A 55 -0.69 15.84 -5.02
CA GLU A 55 -0.76 17.18 -4.43
C GLU A 55 0.50 17.58 -3.66
N SER A 56 1.22 16.60 -3.11
CA SER A 56 2.47 16.83 -2.38
C SER A 56 3.58 17.42 -3.26
N ALA A 57 3.42 17.44 -4.58
CA ALA A 57 4.36 18.03 -5.52
C ALA A 57 4.24 19.56 -5.67
N ASN A 58 3.18 20.16 -5.15
CA ASN A 58 2.96 21.60 -5.26
C ASN A 58 3.91 22.38 -4.32
N GLU A 59 4.31 23.60 -4.72
CA GLU A 59 5.28 24.45 -3.99
C GLU A 59 4.85 24.78 -2.54
N GLY A 60 3.55 24.71 -2.23
CA GLY A 60 3.02 24.95 -0.89
C GLY A 60 3.29 23.82 0.12
N TRP A 61 3.79 22.67 -0.33
CA TRP A 61 4.09 21.54 0.53
C TRP A 61 5.53 21.57 1.04
N PRO A 62 5.78 21.06 2.26
CA PRO A 62 7.14 20.95 2.75
C PRO A 62 7.90 19.85 2.01
N HIS A 63 9.12 20.15 1.56
CA HIS A 63 10.02 19.19 0.90
C HIS A 63 11.38 19.15 1.59
N GLY A 64 11.39 19.25 2.92
CA GLY A 64 12.62 19.21 3.73
C GLY A 64 13.18 17.79 3.89
N GLN A 65 12.32 16.78 3.75
CA GLN A 65 12.66 15.36 3.72
C GLN A 65 11.51 14.57 3.07
N PHE A 66 11.79 13.36 2.59
CA PHE A 66 10.78 12.45 2.07
C PHE A 66 10.81 11.14 2.84
N LEU A 67 9.64 10.73 3.33
CA LEU A 67 9.46 9.50 4.10
C LEU A 67 8.89 8.44 3.18
N VAL A 68 9.55 7.31 3.01
CA VAL A 68 9.07 6.23 2.14
C VAL A 68 8.93 4.98 3.00
N GLU A 69 7.93 4.14 2.75
CA GLU A 69 7.93 2.81 3.34
C GLU A 69 9.23 2.07 2.99
N ASP A 70 9.78 1.29 3.91
CA ASP A 70 11.04 0.58 3.71
C ASP A 70 10.92 -0.62 2.75
N THR A 71 9.70 -1.01 2.40
CA THR A 71 9.43 -2.04 1.40
C THR A 71 8.40 -1.56 0.39
N THR A 72 8.37 -2.18 -0.79
CA THR A 72 7.21 -2.05 -1.67
C THR A 72 5.94 -2.56 -0.98
N VAL A 73 4.79 -2.10 -1.42
CA VAL A 73 3.50 -2.63 -0.98
C VAL A 73 3.03 -3.76 -1.86
N GLN A 74 2.42 -4.72 -1.19
CA GLN A 74 1.71 -5.81 -1.81
C GLN A 74 0.31 -5.30 -2.22
N MET A 75 0.03 -5.30 -3.52
CA MET A 75 -1.26 -4.82 -4.05
C MET A 75 -2.39 -5.83 -3.86
N VAL A 76 -2.05 -7.12 -3.72
CA VAL A 76 -3.00 -8.22 -3.54
C VAL A 76 -2.59 -9.01 -2.31
N PRO A 77 -3.45 -9.16 -1.28
CA PRO A 77 -3.12 -9.95 -0.09
C PRO A 77 -2.63 -11.36 -0.43
N SER A 78 -1.71 -11.93 0.36
CA SER A 78 -1.06 -13.23 0.04
C SER A 78 -2.03 -14.41 0.02
N ASP A 79 -3.21 -14.27 0.62
CA ASP A 79 -4.28 -15.27 0.64
C ASP A 79 -5.27 -15.10 -0.52
N LYS A 80 -5.04 -14.16 -1.44
CA LYS A 80 -5.91 -13.85 -2.58
C LYS A 80 -5.22 -14.15 -3.92
N PRO A 81 -5.98 -14.58 -4.94
CA PRO A 81 -5.43 -14.77 -6.28
C PRO A 81 -5.03 -13.42 -6.89
N CYS A 82 -3.94 -13.41 -7.68
CA CYS A 82 -3.47 -12.22 -8.38
C CYS A 82 -4.50 -11.70 -9.39
N ILE A 83 -5.18 -12.61 -10.09
CA ILE A 83 -6.27 -12.27 -11.00
C ILE A 83 -7.57 -12.22 -10.19
N PRO A 84 -8.25 -11.07 -10.12
CA PRO A 84 -9.54 -10.97 -9.43
C PRO A 84 -10.57 -11.91 -10.05
N ASP A 85 -11.34 -12.59 -9.18
CA ASP A 85 -12.59 -13.24 -9.61
C ASP A 85 -13.75 -12.25 -9.46
N HIS A 86 -14.64 -12.23 -10.45
CA HIS A 86 -15.84 -11.40 -10.46
C HIS A 86 -17.09 -12.27 -10.55
N PRO A 87 -17.40 -13.04 -9.49
CA PRO A 87 -18.60 -13.85 -9.48
C PRO A 87 -19.82 -12.94 -9.66
N ASN A 88 -20.59 -13.20 -10.73
CA ASN A 88 -21.76 -12.41 -11.13
C ASN A 88 -21.47 -10.98 -11.61
N GLY A 89 -20.24 -10.70 -12.08
CA GLY A 89 -19.86 -9.41 -12.65
C GLY A 89 -19.79 -8.25 -11.66
N LYS A 90 -19.82 -8.55 -10.35
CA LYS A 90 -19.59 -7.54 -9.30
C LYS A 90 -18.10 -7.47 -8.99
N ARG A 91 -17.56 -6.24 -9.00
CA ARG A 91 -16.17 -5.99 -8.57
C ARG A 91 -16.04 -6.25 -7.08
N ASP A 92 -14.98 -6.93 -6.69
CA ASP A 92 -14.59 -7.07 -5.30
C ASP A 92 -13.99 -5.74 -4.83
N TYR A 93 -14.72 -5.03 -3.97
CA TYR A 93 -14.30 -3.74 -3.43
C TYR A 93 -12.98 -3.84 -2.63
N THR A 94 -12.59 -5.04 -2.19
CA THR A 94 -11.33 -5.28 -1.48
C THR A 94 -10.11 -5.37 -2.40
N ASN A 95 -10.32 -5.54 -3.71
CA ASN A 95 -9.26 -5.68 -4.71
C ASN A 95 -9.35 -4.64 -5.83
N MET A 96 -10.09 -3.55 -5.64
CA MET A 96 -10.29 -2.51 -6.67
C MET A 96 -9.02 -1.81 -7.16
N LEU A 97 -7.92 -1.95 -6.40
CA LEU A 97 -6.61 -1.40 -6.76
C LEU A 97 -5.75 -2.37 -7.56
N ASN A 98 -6.21 -3.61 -7.75
CA ASN A 98 -5.59 -4.56 -8.64
C ASN A 98 -5.55 -4.00 -10.06
N PRO A 99 -4.39 -4.01 -10.76
CA PRO A 99 -4.29 -3.39 -12.07
C PRO A 99 -5.31 -3.96 -13.06
N HIS A 100 -5.62 -5.27 -13.01
CA HIS A 100 -6.64 -5.91 -13.87
C HIS A 100 -7.96 -5.14 -13.92
N ASP A 101 -8.38 -4.55 -12.80
CA ASP A 101 -9.59 -3.74 -12.68
C ASP A 101 -9.33 -2.23 -12.69
N ALA A 102 -8.18 -1.83 -12.14
CA ALA A 102 -7.88 -0.45 -11.83
C ALA A 102 -7.36 0.33 -13.04
N VAL A 103 -6.81 -0.34 -14.06
CA VAL A 103 -6.14 0.30 -15.20
C VAL A 103 -6.78 -0.12 -16.51
N THR A 104 -7.07 0.85 -17.36
CA THR A 104 -7.58 0.67 -18.71
C THR A 104 -6.65 1.40 -19.69
N PRO A 105 -5.81 0.67 -20.45
CA PRO A 105 -4.95 1.28 -21.45
C PRO A 105 -5.78 1.73 -22.68
N PRO A 106 -5.28 2.69 -23.48
CA PRO A 106 -5.77 2.91 -24.83
C PRO A 106 -5.69 1.63 -25.68
N ASP A 107 -6.55 1.50 -26.70
CA ASP A 107 -6.60 0.28 -27.53
C ASP A 107 -5.25 -0.10 -28.15
N GLY A 108 -4.45 0.89 -28.55
CA GLY A 108 -3.12 0.67 -29.14
C GLY A 108 -2.07 0.11 -28.18
N ASP A 109 -2.34 0.14 -26.88
CA ASP A 109 -1.41 -0.26 -25.82
C ASP A 109 -1.81 -1.58 -25.15
N ARG A 110 -2.87 -2.25 -25.64
CA ARG A 110 -3.44 -3.42 -24.97
C ARG A 110 -2.50 -4.63 -24.94
N GLU A 111 -1.67 -4.82 -25.96
CA GLU A 111 -0.67 -5.89 -25.97
C GLU A 111 0.40 -5.67 -24.90
N ASP A 112 1.00 -4.46 -24.87
CA ASP A 112 1.98 -4.09 -23.83
C ASP A 112 1.37 -4.23 -22.43
N TYR A 113 0.10 -3.88 -22.26
CA TYR A 113 -0.59 -4.01 -20.98
C TYR A 113 -0.83 -5.46 -20.55
N ASN A 114 -1.19 -6.36 -21.47
CA ASN A 114 -1.34 -7.78 -21.16
C ASN A 114 -0.01 -8.40 -20.70
N GLU A 115 1.12 -7.99 -21.28
CA GLU A 115 2.44 -8.43 -20.84
C GLU A 115 2.78 -7.89 -19.44
N ILE A 116 2.44 -6.62 -19.16
CA ILE A 116 2.58 -6.03 -17.83
C ILE A 116 1.73 -6.77 -16.80
N LEU A 117 0.50 -7.15 -17.14
CA LEU A 117 -0.35 -7.95 -16.25
C LEU A 117 0.23 -9.34 -16.00
N ALA A 118 0.89 -9.96 -16.98
CA ALA A 118 1.58 -11.23 -16.77
C ALA A 118 2.79 -11.08 -15.82
N ASP A 119 3.56 -9.99 -15.93
CA ASP A 119 4.64 -9.67 -14.98
C ASP A 119 4.07 -9.38 -13.57
N PHE A 120 2.98 -8.62 -13.49
CA PHE A 120 2.25 -8.40 -12.25
C PHE A 120 1.78 -9.72 -11.62
N ASP A 121 1.09 -10.58 -12.37
CA ASP A 121 0.54 -11.83 -11.85
C ASP A 121 1.61 -12.80 -11.32
N LYS A 122 2.81 -12.74 -11.90
CA LYS A 122 3.96 -13.51 -11.42
C LYS A 122 4.51 -12.97 -10.09
N HIS A 123 4.37 -11.67 -9.84
CA HIS A 123 5.02 -10.94 -8.76
C HIS A 123 4.03 -10.23 -7.81
N CYS A 124 2.73 -10.58 -7.86
CA CYS A 124 1.68 -9.80 -7.18
C CYS A 124 1.74 -9.90 -5.64
N HIS A 125 2.43 -10.92 -5.14
CA HIS A 125 2.65 -11.19 -3.71
C HIS A 125 4.07 -10.88 -3.24
N ASP A 126 4.94 -10.46 -4.16
CA ASP A 126 6.31 -10.11 -3.83
C ASP A 126 6.35 -8.75 -3.11
N ARG A 127 7.37 -8.62 -2.26
CA ARG A 127 7.61 -7.42 -1.48
C ARG A 127 9.10 -7.13 -1.49
N ALA A 128 9.53 -6.10 -2.19
CA ALA A 128 10.94 -5.75 -2.29
C ALA A 128 11.35 -4.81 -1.15
N GLN A 129 12.47 -5.11 -0.50
CA GLN A 129 13.16 -4.20 0.41
C GLN A 129 13.77 -3.05 -0.40
N LEU A 130 13.48 -1.82 0.01
CA LEU A 130 14.04 -0.62 -0.61
C LEU A 130 15.41 -0.26 -0.01
N ASP A 131 16.24 0.35 -0.84
CA ASP A 131 17.59 0.81 -0.54
C ASP A 131 17.62 2.34 -0.66
N PRO A 132 17.92 3.08 0.41
CA PRO A 132 17.95 4.54 0.36
C PRO A 132 19.07 5.09 -0.53
N SER A 133 20.13 4.32 -0.78
CA SER A 133 21.29 4.75 -1.56
C SER A 133 21.07 4.70 -3.08
N ALA A 134 20.03 3.98 -3.52
CA ALA A 134 19.72 3.80 -4.94
C ALA A 134 18.87 4.95 -5.52
N TRP A 135 18.38 5.87 -4.69
CA TRP A 135 17.54 6.99 -5.12
C TRP A 135 18.35 8.13 -5.72
N ALA A 136 17.81 8.75 -6.77
CA ALA A 136 18.44 9.85 -7.48
C ALA A 136 17.44 10.99 -7.69
N LEU A 137 17.11 11.72 -6.62
CA LEU A 137 16.22 12.88 -6.72
C LEU A 137 16.90 14.06 -7.42
N SER A 138 16.22 14.66 -8.38
CA SER A 138 16.68 15.85 -9.09
C SER A 138 16.15 17.14 -8.46
N ALA A 139 16.73 18.28 -8.85
CA ALA A 139 16.17 19.59 -8.49
C ALA A 139 14.70 19.71 -8.97
N PRO A 140 13.83 20.43 -8.23
CA PRO A 140 14.11 21.14 -6.97
C PRO A 140 14.13 20.24 -5.71
N PHE A 141 13.70 18.99 -5.83
CA PHE A 141 13.37 18.10 -4.70
C PHE A 141 14.57 17.28 -4.18
N ARG A 142 15.70 17.92 -3.87
CA ARG A 142 16.95 17.24 -3.43
C ARG A 142 17.00 16.91 -1.93
N ALA A 143 15.87 16.59 -1.34
CA ALA A 143 15.76 16.29 0.10
C ALA A 143 16.18 14.84 0.39
N PRO A 144 16.60 14.52 1.63
CA PRO A 144 16.93 13.15 2.00
C PRO A 144 15.69 12.23 1.93
N ILE A 145 15.91 11.00 1.45
CA ILE A 145 14.97 9.89 1.57
C ILE A 145 15.21 9.19 2.92
N HIS A 146 14.15 9.02 3.70
CA HIS A 146 14.15 8.17 4.89
C HIS A 146 13.20 7.00 4.67
N LEU A 147 13.75 5.79 4.62
CA LEU A 147 12.97 4.57 4.60
C LEU A 147 12.48 4.27 6.02
N LEU A 148 11.17 4.10 6.17
CA LEU A 148 10.51 3.86 7.46
C LEU A 148 10.04 2.42 7.57
N ASN A 149 10.48 1.73 8.61
CA ASN A 149 9.92 0.43 8.99
C ASN A 149 8.51 0.57 9.57
N LYS A 150 7.81 -0.55 9.82
CA LYS A 150 6.41 -0.53 10.28
C LYS A 150 6.20 0.23 11.59
N ASP A 151 7.14 0.17 12.53
CA ASP A 151 7.04 0.94 13.78
C ASP A 151 7.15 2.45 13.53
N GLN A 152 8.10 2.86 12.69
CA GLN A 152 8.31 4.26 12.29
C GLN A 152 7.17 4.80 11.42
N GLN A 153 6.55 3.95 10.60
CA GLN A 153 5.32 4.31 9.89
C GLN A 153 4.19 4.59 10.89
N GLY A 154 4.04 3.75 11.92
CA GLY A 154 3.09 3.97 13.00
C GLY A 154 3.38 5.25 13.81
N GLU A 155 4.64 5.57 14.07
CA GLU A 155 5.05 6.84 14.68
C GLU A 155 4.65 8.04 13.83
N PHE A 156 4.94 8.02 12.52
CA PHE A 156 4.53 9.08 11.61
C PHE A 156 3.00 9.21 11.54
N GLN A 157 2.28 8.08 11.56
CA GLN A 157 0.83 8.10 11.59
C GLN A 157 0.29 8.79 12.85
N ARG A 158 0.82 8.47 14.03
CA ARG A 158 0.43 9.12 15.29
C ARG A 158 0.77 10.61 15.32
N SER A 159 1.86 11.02 14.66
CA SER A 159 2.23 12.44 14.54
C SER A 159 1.27 13.24 13.65
N ARG A 160 0.42 12.57 12.85
CA ARG A 160 -0.54 13.21 11.94
C ARG A 160 -1.99 13.04 12.36
N PHE A 161 -2.33 11.95 13.06
CA PHE A 161 -3.64 11.74 13.64
C PHE A 161 -3.77 12.48 14.98
N GLY A 162 -3.99 13.79 14.93
CA GLY A 162 -4.66 14.57 15.98
C GLY A 162 -4.26 14.31 17.45
N SER A 163 -3.03 13.88 17.71
CA SER A 163 -2.55 13.64 19.07
C SER A 163 -2.52 14.98 19.82
N ASN A 164 -2.75 14.98 21.13
CA ASN A 164 -2.74 16.19 21.94
C ASN A 164 -1.45 16.99 21.67
N PRO A 165 -1.49 18.25 21.19
CA PRO A 165 -0.29 19.00 20.85
C PRO A 165 0.59 19.32 22.08
N ASN A 166 0.05 19.17 23.29
CA ASN A 166 0.79 19.32 24.53
C ASN A 166 1.44 18.03 25.03
N ASP A 167 1.15 16.89 24.40
CA ASP A 167 1.81 15.62 24.69
C ASP A 167 3.31 15.72 24.32
N PRO A 168 4.23 15.51 25.28
CA PRO A 168 5.66 15.50 25.01
C PRO A 168 6.06 14.51 23.90
N GLU A 169 5.43 13.33 23.82
CA GLU A 169 5.75 12.34 22.77
C GLU A 169 5.38 12.89 21.39
N ASN A 170 4.18 13.49 21.27
CA ASN A 170 3.74 14.09 20.02
C ASN A 170 4.65 15.24 19.55
N LYS A 171 5.20 16.04 20.48
CA LYS A 171 6.17 17.09 20.14
C LYS A 171 7.46 16.50 19.55
N VAL A 172 7.96 15.42 20.15
CA VAL A 172 9.15 14.71 19.64
C VAL A 172 8.89 14.15 18.24
N LEU A 173 7.74 13.50 18.02
CA LEU A 173 7.38 12.95 16.71
C LEU A 173 7.16 14.04 15.66
N THR A 174 6.50 15.14 16.03
CA THR A 174 6.28 16.29 15.14
C THR A 174 7.60 16.90 14.68
N GLU A 175 8.56 17.08 15.59
CA GLU A 175 9.88 17.61 15.21
C GLU A 175 10.68 16.58 14.39
N LYS A 176 10.63 15.29 14.74
CA LYS A 176 11.30 14.20 13.99
C LYS A 176 10.89 14.18 12.51
N TYR A 177 9.60 14.32 12.23
CA TYR A 177 9.04 14.24 10.87
C TYR A 177 8.74 15.60 10.24
N LYS A 178 9.26 16.67 10.82
CA LYS A 178 9.10 18.03 10.31
C LYS A 178 9.72 18.16 8.93
N GLY A 179 9.00 18.83 8.03
CA GLY A 179 9.47 19.00 6.65
C GLY A 179 9.11 17.83 5.71
N ALA A 180 8.51 16.76 6.23
CA ALA A 180 7.93 15.70 5.40
C ALA A 180 6.54 16.10 4.89
N PRO A 181 6.26 16.00 3.58
CA PRO A 181 4.92 16.25 3.06
C PRO A 181 3.95 15.10 3.38
N GLY A 182 4.47 13.88 3.48
CA GLY A 182 3.70 12.67 3.71
C GLY A 182 4.59 11.42 3.75
N LEU A 183 3.95 10.27 3.94
CA LEU A 183 4.54 8.94 3.78
C LEU A 183 4.22 8.43 2.38
N TYR A 184 5.28 8.15 1.63
CA TYR A 184 5.20 7.65 0.26
C TYR A 184 5.22 6.13 0.23
N THR A 185 4.43 5.59 -0.68
CA THR A 185 4.21 4.16 -0.85
C THR A 185 4.37 3.81 -2.32
N PHE A 186 5.05 2.70 -2.61
CA PHE A 186 5.28 2.20 -3.98
C PHE A 186 5.00 0.71 -4.08
N SER A 187 4.38 0.24 -5.16
CA SER A 187 4.47 -1.18 -5.53
C SER A 187 5.83 -1.48 -6.16
N GLU A 188 6.07 -2.75 -6.49
CA GLU A 188 7.06 -3.07 -7.52
C GLU A 188 6.72 -2.43 -8.87
N VAL A 189 7.70 -2.41 -9.77
CA VAL A 189 7.53 -1.93 -11.15
C VAL A 189 7.34 -3.12 -12.07
N TYR A 190 6.24 -3.10 -12.80
CA TYR A 190 5.85 -4.16 -13.73
C TYR A 190 6.12 -3.72 -15.15
N PHE A 191 6.74 -4.58 -15.95
CA PHE A 191 7.20 -4.25 -17.30
C PHE A 191 6.52 -5.13 -18.35
N ASN A 192 6.37 -4.58 -19.55
CA ASN A 192 6.11 -5.42 -20.72
C ASN A 192 7.37 -6.26 -21.04
N ALA A 193 7.23 -7.30 -21.86
CA ALA A 193 8.32 -8.26 -22.12
C ALA A 193 9.55 -7.60 -22.77
N ARG A 194 9.33 -6.50 -23.51
CA ARG A 194 10.39 -5.72 -24.16
C ARG A 194 11.09 -4.71 -23.24
N HIS A 195 10.65 -4.53 -21.99
CA HIS A 195 11.11 -3.48 -21.08
C HIS A 195 11.03 -2.06 -21.69
N THR A 196 9.95 -1.77 -22.42
CA THR A 196 9.69 -0.46 -23.04
C THR A 196 8.46 0.25 -22.47
N VAL A 197 7.63 -0.44 -21.70
CA VAL A 197 6.49 0.13 -20.98
C VAL A 197 6.52 -0.39 -19.55
N ALA A 198 6.30 0.51 -18.59
CA ALA A 198 6.36 0.20 -17.17
C ALA A 198 5.10 0.72 -16.45
N LEU A 199 4.65 -0.03 -15.45
CA LEU A 199 3.51 0.29 -14.60
C LEU A 199 3.93 0.22 -13.13
N VAL A 200 3.62 1.27 -12.37
CA VAL A 200 3.97 1.36 -10.95
C VAL A 200 2.86 2.04 -10.17
N TYR A 201 2.42 1.43 -9.08
CA TYR A 201 1.53 2.06 -8.13
C TYR A 201 2.35 2.96 -7.23
N ALA A 202 1.92 4.20 -7.08
CA ALA A 202 2.53 5.14 -6.15
C ALA A 202 1.46 5.98 -5.47
N GLY A 203 1.73 6.35 -4.23
CA GLY A 203 0.91 7.31 -3.54
C GLY A 203 1.60 7.92 -2.33
N VAL A 204 0.88 8.86 -1.73
CA VAL A 204 1.32 9.59 -0.55
C VAL A 204 0.16 9.70 0.42
N TRP A 205 0.45 9.49 1.70
CA TRP A 205 -0.45 9.79 2.80
C TRP A 205 0.10 10.94 3.65
N CYS A 206 -0.67 12.01 3.80
CA CYS A 206 -0.26 13.26 4.46
C CYS A 206 -0.85 13.45 5.86
N GLY A 207 -1.84 12.62 6.25
CA GLY A 207 -2.47 12.67 7.57
C GLY A 207 -4.00 12.59 7.51
N GLY A 208 -4.63 11.86 8.43
CA GLY A 208 -6.09 11.75 8.45
C GLY A 208 -6.65 11.23 7.12
N LEU A 209 -7.63 11.95 6.58
CA LEU A 209 -8.23 11.81 5.25
C LEU A 209 -7.47 12.64 4.20
N CYS A 210 -6.15 12.57 4.21
CA CYS A 210 -5.29 13.20 3.22
C CYS A 210 -4.40 12.12 2.66
N GLY A 211 -4.75 11.66 1.47
CA GLY A 211 -3.85 10.83 0.69
C GLY A 211 -4.32 10.66 -0.74
N GLN A 212 -3.37 10.36 -1.61
CA GLN A 212 -3.63 10.08 -3.00
C GLN A 212 -2.78 8.91 -3.45
N TRP A 213 -3.40 7.94 -4.11
CA TRP A 213 -2.71 6.82 -4.74
C TRP A 213 -3.26 6.54 -6.12
N ARG A 214 -2.38 6.13 -7.03
CA ARG A 214 -2.74 5.76 -8.40
C ARG A 214 -1.69 4.86 -9.04
N TRP A 215 -2.11 4.18 -10.10
CA TRP A 215 -1.19 3.59 -11.06
C TRP A 215 -0.61 4.65 -11.99
N ASN A 216 0.71 4.61 -12.19
CA ASN A 216 1.47 5.48 -13.06
C ASN A 216 2.12 4.63 -14.16
N THR A 217 1.99 5.09 -15.40
CA THR A 217 2.53 4.38 -16.56
C THR A 217 3.61 5.20 -17.23
N PHE A 218 4.67 4.53 -17.67
CA PHE A 218 5.79 5.12 -18.38
C PHE A 218 6.09 4.36 -19.66
N ARG A 219 6.61 5.06 -20.66
CA ARG A 219 7.13 4.47 -21.90
C ARG A 219 8.57 4.93 -22.13
N LEU A 220 9.40 4.01 -22.60
CA LEU A 220 10.73 4.30 -23.07
C LEU A 220 10.63 4.92 -24.48
N ILE A 221 10.89 6.21 -24.58
CA ILE A 221 10.84 6.98 -25.83
C ILE A 221 12.22 7.62 -26.02
N GLU A 222 12.92 7.25 -27.10
CA GLU A 222 14.26 7.75 -27.42
C GLU A 222 15.27 7.49 -26.28
N GLY A 223 15.19 6.31 -25.66
CA GLY A 223 16.06 5.92 -24.55
C GLY A 223 15.75 6.61 -23.22
N GLN A 224 14.63 7.35 -23.12
CA GLN A 224 14.20 8.00 -21.89
C GLN A 224 12.81 7.55 -21.47
N TRP A 225 12.65 7.17 -20.21
CA TRP A 225 11.35 6.92 -19.62
C TRP A 225 10.54 8.23 -19.56
N LYS A 226 9.38 8.27 -20.21
CA LYS A 226 8.44 9.41 -20.21
C LYS A 226 7.08 8.94 -19.68
N PRO A 227 6.40 9.72 -18.82
CA PRO A 227 5.07 9.36 -18.36
C PRO A 227 4.08 9.36 -19.52
N ILE A 228 3.24 8.33 -19.60
CA ILE A 228 2.11 8.25 -20.51
C ILE A 228 0.81 8.20 -19.71
N ARG A 229 -0.31 8.56 -20.34
CA ARG A 229 -1.62 8.57 -19.66
C ARG A 229 -2.44 7.37 -20.08
N TRP A 230 -2.60 6.44 -19.15
CA TRP A 230 -3.65 5.44 -19.18
C TRP A 230 -4.75 5.83 -18.19
N ASN A 231 -5.98 5.39 -18.43
CA ASN A 231 -7.04 5.60 -17.46
C ASN A 231 -6.78 4.68 -16.27
N SER A 232 -6.68 5.23 -15.08
CA SER A 232 -6.54 4.45 -13.86
C SER A 232 -7.45 4.96 -12.75
N THR A 233 -7.93 4.04 -11.91
CA THR A 233 -8.64 4.38 -10.68
C THR A 233 -7.69 5.10 -9.75
N VAL A 234 -8.13 6.27 -9.26
CA VAL A 234 -7.42 7.03 -8.25
C VAL A 234 -8.14 6.83 -6.93
N THR A 235 -7.41 6.43 -5.90
CA THR A 235 -7.93 6.43 -4.54
C THR A 235 -7.49 7.71 -3.86
N MET A 236 -8.48 8.43 -3.34
CA MET A 236 -8.27 9.58 -2.47
C MET A 236 -8.78 9.20 -1.09
N SER A 237 -7.94 9.40 -0.08
CA SER A 237 -8.38 9.35 1.30
C SER A 237 -8.60 10.76 1.79
#